data_AF-A0A432H2H5-F1
#
_entry.id   AF-A0A432H2H5-F1
#
_cell.length_a   1.000
_cell.length_b   1.000
_cell.length_c   1.000
_cell.angle_alpha   90.00
_cell.angle_beta   90.00
_cell.angle_gamma   90.00
#
_symmetry.space_group_name_H-M   'P 1'
#
loop_
_entity.id
_entity.type
_entity.pdbx_description
1 polymer ?
#
loop_
_entity_poly.entity_id
_entity_poly.type
_entity_poly.pdbx_seq_one_letter_code
_entity_poly.pdbx_strand_id
1 'polypeptide(L)'
;FSFVLPSGNAIWISREVARVVNHSEKGTGKKVLASVGYHEPSLVFWLGTRTRIDSLQEAIKDLEKNRLTHLLVFEEFKEPLLMATKRRGIRLKMIRHFRGFNYSKGKWRNLYLFKVVSP
;
A
#
# COMPACT_ATOMS: atom_id res chain seq x y z
N PHE A 1 5.41 -7.74 -24.26
CA PHE A 1 5.20 -6.89 -23.07
C PHE A 1 5.13 -5.44 -23.52
N SER A 2 3.94 -4.85 -23.61
CA SER A 2 3.82 -3.41 -23.94
C SER A 2 4.01 -2.60 -22.67
N PHE A 3 5.15 -1.91 -22.57
CA PHE A 3 5.44 -0.98 -21.49
C PHE A 3 4.69 0.33 -21.76
N VAL A 4 3.44 0.41 -21.29
CA VAL A 4 2.69 1.67 -21.32
C VAL A 4 3.32 2.59 -20.29
N LEU A 5 3.83 3.75 -20.73
CA LEU A 5 4.37 4.78 -19.84
C LEU A 5 3.26 5.23 -18.87
N PRO A 6 3.41 5.02 -17.55
CA PRO A 6 2.43 5.50 -16.59
C PRO A 6 2.39 7.03 -16.67
N SER A 7 1.20 7.61 -16.69
CA SER A 7 1.09 9.07 -16.79
C SER A 7 1.79 9.76 -15.63
N GLY A 8 2.29 10.99 -15.85
CA GLY A 8 3.11 11.70 -14.88
C GLY A 8 2.55 11.64 -13.46
N ASN A 9 1.26 11.91 -13.27
CA ASN A 9 0.64 11.92 -11.94
C ASN A 9 0.82 10.60 -11.15
N ALA A 10 0.74 9.44 -11.79
CA ALA A 10 0.94 8.16 -11.09
C ALA A 10 2.39 7.95 -10.65
N ILE A 11 3.35 8.31 -11.50
CA ILE A 11 4.78 8.25 -11.14
C ILE A 11 5.03 9.10 -9.90
N TRP A 12 4.41 10.28 -9.83
CA TRP A 12 4.53 11.16 -8.67
C TRP A 12 3.93 10.53 -7.42
N ILE A 13 2.75 9.91 -7.48
CA ILE A 13 2.12 9.27 -6.31
C ILE A 13 2.94 8.08 -5.81
N SER A 14 3.35 7.17 -6.70
CA SER A 14 4.21 6.05 -6.35
C SER A 14 5.51 6.52 -5.67
N ARG A 15 6.12 7.60 -6.18
CA ARG A 15 7.30 8.22 -5.58
C ARG A 15 7.03 8.81 -4.20
N GLU A 16 5.89 9.49 -4.02
CA GLU A 16 5.48 10.04 -2.72
C GLU A 16 5.24 8.93 -1.68
N VAL A 17 4.53 7.86 -2.07
CA VAL A 17 4.32 6.69 -1.21
C VAL A 17 5.67 6.09 -0.82
N ALA A 18 6.56 5.87 -1.78
CA ALA A 18 7.88 5.33 -1.54
C ALA A 18 8.69 6.20 -0.56
N ARG A 19 8.63 7.52 -0.69
CA ARG A 19 9.29 8.45 0.23
C ARG A 19 8.75 8.31 1.65
N VAL A 20 7.43 8.24 1.83
CA VAL A 20 6.80 8.12 3.14
C VAL A 20 7.12 6.79 3.81
N VAL A 21 7.01 5.67 3.08
CA VAL A 21 7.39 4.33 3.57
C VAL A 21 8.87 4.28 3.90
N ASN A 22 9.72 4.91 3.09
CA ASN A 22 11.15 4.91 3.37
C ASN A 22 11.51 5.69 4.63
N HIS A 23 10.80 6.79 4.88
CA HIS A 23 10.98 7.62 6.06
C HIS A 23 10.46 6.98 7.35
N SER A 24 9.35 6.24 7.29
CA SER A 24 8.73 5.59 8.47
C SER A 24 9.54 4.42 9.04
N GLU A 25 10.53 3.93 8.29
CA GLU A 25 11.34 2.73 8.60
C GLU A 25 12.85 3.02 8.64
N LYS A 26 13.25 4.27 8.91
CA LYS A 26 14.66 4.58 9.19
C LYS A 26 15.11 3.77 10.43
N GLY A 27 15.95 2.75 10.22
CA GLY A 27 16.61 1.98 11.30
C GLY A 27 16.20 0.50 11.45
N THR A 28 15.14 0.02 10.80
CA THR A 28 14.59 -1.34 11.04
C THR A 28 14.91 -2.37 9.94
N GLY A 29 15.34 -1.92 8.76
CA GLY A 29 15.77 -2.76 7.64
C GLY A 29 14.67 -3.57 6.92
N LYS A 30 13.51 -3.81 7.55
CA LYS A 30 12.38 -4.55 6.98
C LYS A 30 11.27 -3.60 6.53
N LYS A 31 11.08 -3.47 5.22
CA LYS A 31 9.98 -2.71 4.62
C LYS A 31 9.28 -3.61 3.64
N VAL A 32 8.14 -4.17 4.01
CA VAL A 32 7.29 -4.93 3.08
C VAL A 32 5.94 -4.22 3.01
N LEU A 33 5.61 -3.72 1.83
CA LEU A 33 4.35 -3.03 1.52
C LEU A 33 3.47 -3.99 0.73
N ALA A 34 2.23 -4.19 1.16
CA ALA A 34 1.18 -4.74 0.31
C ALA A 34 0.34 -3.59 -0.28
N SER A 35 0.11 -3.62 -1.58
CA SER A 35 -0.77 -2.70 -2.29
C SER A 35 -2.05 -3.41 -2.72
N VAL A 36 -3.19 -2.95 -2.22
CA VAL A 36 -4.50 -3.55 -2.50
C VAL A 36 -5.31 -2.62 -3.40
N GLY A 37 -5.55 -3.08 -4.62
CA GLY A 37 -6.31 -2.37 -5.64
C GLY A 37 -5.53 -1.30 -6.42
N TYR A 38 -4.36 -0.86 -5.93
CA TYR A 38 -3.47 0.07 -6.63
C TYR A 38 -2.30 -0.68 -7.28
N HIS A 39 -2.48 -1.06 -8.55
CA HIS A 39 -1.59 -1.97 -9.26
C HIS A 39 -0.69 -1.21 -10.26
N GLU A 40 0.05 -0.22 -9.76
CA GLU A 40 0.93 0.59 -10.61
C GLU A 40 2.35 0.03 -10.70
N PRO A 41 2.89 -0.22 -11.91
CA PRO A 41 4.28 -0.67 -12.07
C PRO A 41 5.30 0.29 -11.45
N SER A 42 4.99 1.59 -11.48
CA SER A 42 5.84 2.64 -10.90
C SER A 42 6.01 2.48 -9.38
N LEU A 43 5.05 1.87 -8.68
CA LEU A 43 5.17 1.61 -7.24
C LEU A 43 6.24 0.57 -6.96
N VAL A 44 6.23 -0.54 -7.72
CA VAL A 44 7.23 -1.60 -7.63
C VAL A 44 8.61 -1.06 -8.00
N PHE A 45 8.70 -0.18 -9.00
CA PHE A 45 9.95 0.49 -9.38
C PHE A 45 10.58 1.27 -8.21
N TRP A 46 9.79 2.07 -7.48
CA TRP A 46 10.32 2.93 -6.41
C TRP A 46 10.59 2.21 -5.09
N LEU A 47 9.85 1.15 -4.79
CA LEU A 47 9.96 0.40 -3.53
C LEU A 47 10.71 -0.94 -3.67
N GLY A 48 11.03 -1.33 -4.90
CA GLY A 48 11.71 -2.59 -5.23
C GLY A 48 10.84 -3.83 -4.97
N THR A 49 11.52 -4.98 -4.89
CA THR A 49 10.92 -6.32 -4.73
C THR A 49 10.20 -6.57 -3.40
N ARG A 50 10.20 -5.57 -2.51
CA ARG A 50 9.49 -5.64 -1.22
C ARG A 50 8.08 -5.02 -1.29
N THR A 51 7.59 -4.79 -2.51
CA THR A 51 6.21 -4.43 -2.78
C THR A 51 5.47 -5.66 -3.27
N ARG A 52 4.37 -6.00 -2.59
CA ARG A 52 3.44 -7.05 -3.01
C ARG A 52 2.19 -6.39 -3.56
N ILE A 53 1.72 -6.89 -4.68
CA ILE A 53 0.42 -6.51 -5.22
C ILE A 53 -0.54 -7.62 -4.80
N ASP A 54 -1.42 -7.33 -3.85
CA ASP A 54 -2.22 -8.33 -3.16
C ASP A 54 -3.71 -8.04 -3.28
N SER A 55 -4.52 -9.10 -3.21
CA SER A 55 -5.92 -8.96 -2.81
C SER A 55 -6.03 -8.57 -1.33
N LEU A 56 -7.18 -8.04 -0.92
CA LEU A 56 -7.42 -7.73 0.50
C LEU A 56 -7.25 -9.00 1.38
N GLN A 57 -7.69 -10.16 0.90
CA GLN A 57 -7.62 -11.41 1.64
C GLN A 57 -6.17 -11.88 1.83
N GLU A 58 -5.34 -11.78 0.79
CA GLU A 58 -3.91 -12.13 0.89
C GLU A 58 -3.16 -11.16 1.79
N ALA A 59 -3.43 -9.86 1.68
CA ALA A 59 -2.85 -8.85 2.54
C ALA A 59 -3.16 -9.12 4.03
N ILE A 60 -4.40 -9.51 4.35
CA ILE A 60 -4.77 -9.91 5.73
C ILE A 60 -3.99 -11.15 6.18
N LYS A 61 -3.88 -12.19 5.34
CA LYS A 61 -3.11 -13.40 5.67
C LYS A 61 -1.64 -13.10 5.92
N ASP A 62 -1.05 -12.20 5.15
CA ASP A 62 0.34 -11.81 5.33
C ASP A 62 0.55 -10.90 6.55
N LEU A 63 -0.45 -10.10 6.94
CA LEU A 63 -0.44 -9.41 8.23
C LEU A 63 -0.41 -10.38 9.41
N GLU A 64 -1.28 -11.40 9.42
CA GLU A 64 -1.32 -12.42 10.48
C GLU A 64 0.01 -13.17 10.63
N LYS A 65 0.76 -13.32 9.54
CA LYS A 65 2.07 -13.96 9.50
C LYS A 65 3.23 -13.00 9.79
N ASN A 66 2.96 -11.75 10.17
CA ASN A 66 3.96 -10.69 10.40
C ASN A 66 4.89 -10.46 9.19
N ARG A 67 4.36 -10.65 7.97
CA ARG A 67 5.12 -10.49 6.71
C ARG A 67 5.03 -9.09 6.14
N LEU A 68 4.12 -8.26 6.64
CA LEU A 68 3.89 -6.90 6.18
C LEU A 68 4.18 -5.89 7.28
N THR A 69 4.68 -4.75 6.84
CA THR A 69 4.92 -3.57 7.70
C THR A 69 3.99 -2.42 7.32
N HIS A 70 3.59 -2.37 6.05
CA HIS A 70 2.79 -1.31 5.48
C HIS A 70 1.70 -1.87 4.57
N LEU A 71 0.61 -1.12 4.46
CA LEU A 71 -0.49 -1.39 3.54
C LEU A 71 -0.86 -0.11 2.81
N LEU A 72 -0.96 -0.17 1.48
CA LEU A 72 -1.53 0.88 0.65
C LEU A 72 -2.84 0.36 0.07
N VAL A 73 -3.95 1.02 0.37
CA VAL A 73 -5.28 0.56 -0.08
C VAL A 73 -6.08 1.70 -0.69
N PHE A 74 -6.85 1.40 -1.75
CA PHE A 74 -7.90 2.31 -2.20
C PHE A 74 -9.05 2.40 -1.19
N GLU A 75 -9.83 3.49 -1.28
CA GLU A 75 -10.92 3.81 -0.37
C GLU A 75 -11.95 2.69 -0.18
N GLU A 76 -12.29 1.95 -1.23
CA GLU A 76 -13.24 0.83 -1.14
C GLU A 76 -12.75 -0.31 -0.23
N PHE A 77 -11.44 -0.43 -0.02
CA PHE A 77 -10.85 -1.47 0.83
C PHE A 77 -10.52 -0.99 2.23
N LYS A 78 -10.64 0.31 2.53
CA LYS A 78 -10.29 0.90 3.83
C LYS A 78 -11.08 0.32 4.99
N GLU A 79 -12.41 0.40 4.94
CA GLU A 79 -13.26 -0.10 6.04
C GLU A 79 -13.20 -1.63 6.18
N PRO A 80 -13.28 -2.41 5.09
CA PRO A 80 -13.08 -3.87 5.17
C PRO A 80 -11.74 -4.26 5.80
N LEU A 81 -10.64 -3.56 5.46
CA LEU A 81 -9.33 -3.79 6.07
C LEU A 81 -9.37 -3.53 7.58
N LEU A 82 -9.84 -2.34 8.01
CA LEU A 82 -9.86 -1.96 9.42
C LEU A 82 -10.72 -2.89 10.27
N MET A 83 -11.88 -3.32 9.74
CA MET A 83 -12.73 -4.31 10.40
C MET A 83 -12.02 -5.65 10.53
N ALA A 84 -11.36 -6.11 9.46
CA ALA A 84 -10.67 -7.40 9.44
C ALA A 84 -9.47 -7.43 10.40
N THR A 85 -8.67 -6.36 10.45
CA THR A 85 -7.52 -6.27 11.35
C THR A 85 -7.96 -6.12 12.80
N LYS A 86 -9.00 -5.32 13.08
CA LYS A 86 -9.57 -5.16 14.44
C LYS A 86 -10.03 -6.50 15.01
N ARG A 87 -10.74 -7.33 14.22
CA ARG A 87 -11.19 -8.67 14.64
C ARG A 87 -10.03 -9.62 14.99
N ARG A 88 -8.83 -9.36 14.48
CA ARG A 88 -7.62 -10.17 14.67
C ARG A 88 -6.63 -9.58 15.69
N GLY A 89 -7.00 -8.48 16.35
CA GLY A 89 -6.11 -7.78 17.28
C GLY A 89 -4.92 -7.06 16.62
N ILE A 90 -4.92 -6.91 15.28
CA ILE A 90 -3.85 -6.25 14.55
C ILE A 90 -4.11 -4.74 14.55
N ARG A 91 -3.18 -3.96 15.11
CA ARG A 91 -3.28 -2.49 15.17
C ARG A 91 -2.64 -1.87 13.94
N LEU A 92 -3.41 -1.03 13.24
CA LEU A 92 -2.94 -0.23 12.13
C LEU A 92 -2.99 1.25 12.49
N LYS A 93 -1.94 1.99 12.12
CA LYS A 93 -1.91 3.45 12.19
C LYS A 93 -1.93 4.03 10.78
N MET A 94 -2.88 4.89 10.46
CA MET A 94 -2.85 5.65 9.21
C MET A 94 -1.64 6.61 9.25
N ILE A 95 -0.77 6.50 8.26
CA ILE A 95 0.40 7.38 8.12
C ILE A 95 0.03 8.60 7.28
N ARG A 96 -0.62 8.36 6.15
CA ARG A 96 -0.95 9.39 5.16
C ARG A 96 -2.06 8.92 4.24
N HIS A 97 -2.77 9.86 3.63
CA HIS A 97 -3.65 9.60 2.50
C HIS A 97 -3.15 10.37 1.26
N PHE A 98 -3.49 9.87 0.09
CA PHE A 98 -3.13 10.43 -1.22
C PHE A 98 -4.36 10.42 -2.12
N ARG A 99 -4.38 11.29 -3.12
CA ARG A 99 -5.39 11.24 -4.20
C ARG A 99 -4.81 10.46 -5.38
N GLY A 100 -5.08 9.17 -5.45
CA GLY A 100 -4.68 8.23 -6.50
C GLY A 100 -5.57 8.32 -7.74
N PHE A 101 -5.03 7.98 -8.91
CA PHE A 101 -5.86 7.63 -10.06
C PHE A 101 -5.93 6.11 -10.18
N ASN A 102 -7.14 5.55 -10.18
CA ASN A 102 -7.37 4.14 -10.43
C ASN A 102 -7.54 3.94 -11.94
N TYR A 103 -6.51 3.45 -12.63
CA TYR A 103 -6.52 3.28 -14.08
C TYR A 103 -7.48 2.18 -14.53
N SER A 104 -7.64 1.11 -13.74
CA SER A 104 -8.61 0.06 -14.01
C SER A 104 -10.05 0.59 -14.05
N LYS A 105 -10.35 1.67 -13.31
CA LYS A 105 -11.70 2.27 -13.22
C LYS A 105 -11.79 3.67 -13.84
N GLY A 106 -10.70 4.22 -14.36
CA GLY A 106 -10.62 5.55 -14.98
C GLY A 106 -10.99 6.73 -14.06
N LYS A 107 -10.79 6.62 -12.73
CA LYS A 107 -11.28 7.63 -11.78
C LYS A 107 -10.25 7.96 -10.69
N TRP A 108 -10.27 9.21 -10.24
CA TRP A 108 -9.56 9.63 -9.04
C TRP A 108 -10.21 9.01 -7.79
N ARG A 109 -9.39 8.47 -6.90
CA ARG A 109 -9.78 7.72 -5.70
C ARG A 109 -8.80 8.00 -4.57
N ASN A 110 -9.27 7.94 -3.34
CA ASN A 110 -8.37 8.11 -2.20
C ASN A 110 -7.56 6.82 -1.97
N LEU A 111 -6.27 7.00 -1.73
CA LEU A 111 -5.34 5.96 -1.31
C LEU A 111 -4.96 6.21 0.14
N TYR A 112 -4.93 5.16 0.94
CA TYR A 112 -4.60 5.22 2.36
C TYR A 112 -3.40 4.35 2.64
N LEU A 113 -2.37 4.94 3.24
CA LEU A 113 -1.17 4.24 3.68
C LEU A 113 -1.24 4.01 5.18
N PHE A 114 -1.16 2.75 5.59
CA PHE A 114 -1.14 2.31 6.97
C PHE A 114 0.21 1.69 7.33
N LYS A 115 0.60 1.85 8.60
CA LYS A 115 1.70 1.12 9.26
C LYS A 115 1.11 0.11 10.23
N VAL A 116 1.67 -1.10 10.27
CA VAL A 116 1.42 -2.04 11.36
C VAL A 116 2.11 -1.53 12.62
N VAL A 117 1.36 -1.37 13.71
CA VAL A 117 1.91 -0.98 15.01
C VAL A 117 1.96 -2.24 15.86
N SER A 118 3.16 -2.71 16.17
CA SER A 118 3.32 -3.79 17.15
C SER A 118 2.61 -3.42 18.46
N PRO A 119 2.03 -4.40 19.17
CA PRO A 119 1.64 -4.26 20.57
C PRO A 119 2.66 -3.49 21.40
#